data_AF-A0A0U3I3L2-F1
#
_entry.id   AF-A0A0U3I3L2-F1
#
_cell.length_a   1.000
_cell.length_b   1.000
_cell.length_c   1.000
_cell.angle_alpha   90.00
_cell.angle_beta   90.00
_cell.angle_gamma   90.00
#
_symmetry.space_group_name_H-M   'P 1'
#
loop_
_entity.id
_entity.type
_entity.pdbx_description
1 polymer ?
#
loop_
_entity_poly.entity_id
_entity_poly.type
_entity_poly.pdbx_seq_one_letter_code
_entity_poly.pdbx_strand_id
1 'polypeptide(L)'
;MTELFALLDKKISEIENAIAHTNDPDSEGLFDQAEYYIGLGFVAAQRFMVEAISFSKLEKGSAFVIGARHHPSVTDVSAINAAANYWKHEVEWWQELDKLSKRSERTLEQISLVSGSDHYRLSNLLYALSERQGVRVAYLLPILRKWFDIIETKSRALE
;
A
#
# COMPACT_ATOMS: atom_id res chain seq x y z
N MET A 1 -6.93 3.86 -13.50
CA MET A 1 -6.74 3.40 -12.11
C MET A 1 -8.06 3.10 -11.42
N THR A 2 -9.02 4.02 -11.42
CA THR A 2 -10.35 3.83 -10.78
C THR A 2 -11.04 2.53 -11.20
N GLU A 3 -11.07 2.22 -12.49
CA GLU A 3 -11.66 0.97 -13.01
C GLU A 3 -10.92 -0.28 -12.50
N LEU A 4 -9.59 -0.25 -12.50
CA LEU A 4 -8.77 -1.33 -11.94
C LEU A 4 -9.05 -1.52 -10.45
N PHE A 5 -9.14 -0.43 -9.68
CA PHE A 5 -9.43 -0.51 -8.24
C PHE A 5 -10.83 -1.06 -8.00
N ALA A 6 -11.83 -0.65 -8.78
CA ALA A 6 -13.17 -1.21 -8.71
C ALA A 6 -13.19 -2.72 -9.02
N LEU A 7 -12.40 -3.18 -9.99
CA LEU A 7 -12.27 -4.61 -10.30
C LEU A 7 -11.63 -5.38 -9.13
N LEU A 8 -10.54 -4.85 -8.56
CA LEU A 8 -9.88 -5.45 -7.41
C LEU A 8 -10.81 -5.48 -6.18
N ASP A 9 -11.53 -4.40 -5.92
CA ASP A 9 -12.50 -4.31 -4.83
C ASP A 9 -13.66 -5.29 -4.98
N LYS A 10 -14.10 -5.56 -6.22
CA LYS A 10 -15.06 -6.62 -6.48
C LYS A 10 -14.48 -7.99 -6.08
N LYS A 11 -13.23 -8.29 -6.43
CA LYS A 11 -12.55 -9.53 -6.04
C LYS A 11 -12.37 -9.66 -4.53
N ILE A 12 -11.99 -8.58 -3.87
CA ILE A 12 -11.89 -8.55 -2.40
C ILE A 12 -13.28 -8.79 -1.77
N SER A 13 -14.34 -8.20 -2.32
CA SER A 13 -15.71 -8.41 -1.83
C SER A 13 -16.21 -9.85 -2.02
N GLU A 14 -15.85 -10.50 -3.13
CA GLU A 14 -16.13 -11.92 -3.38
C GLU A 14 -15.46 -12.80 -2.30
N ILE A 15 -14.21 -12.50 -1.96
CA ILE A 15 -13.45 -13.22 -0.91
C ILE A 15 -14.03 -12.96 0.48
N GLU A 16 -14.35 -11.71 0.83
CA GLU A 16 -14.98 -11.39 2.11
C GLU A 16 -16.32 -12.11 2.28
N ASN A 17 -17.10 -12.25 1.21
CA ASN A 17 -18.32 -13.04 1.24
C ASN A 17 -18.00 -14.53 1.50
N ALA A 18 -17.00 -15.10 0.83
CA ALA A 18 -16.57 -16.48 1.08
C ALA A 18 -16.13 -16.69 2.54
N ILE A 19 -15.34 -15.75 3.10
CA ILE A 19 -14.90 -15.78 4.50
C ILE A 19 -16.09 -15.85 5.46
N ALA A 20 -17.18 -15.12 5.17
CA ALA A 20 -18.38 -15.14 6.00
C ALA A 20 -19.15 -16.48 5.98
N HIS A 21 -18.84 -17.38 5.04
CA HIS A 21 -19.53 -18.67 4.84
C HIS A 21 -18.66 -19.90 5.11
N THR A 22 -17.44 -19.71 5.63
CA THR A 22 -16.56 -20.82 6.06
C THR A 22 -16.23 -20.71 7.56
N ASN A 23 -15.86 -21.83 8.15
CA ASN A 23 -15.37 -21.90 9.53
C ASN A 23 -13.83 -21.79 9.61
N ASP A 24 -13.12 -21.95 8.49
CA ASP A 24 -11.66 -21.96 8.46
C ASP A 24 -11.11 -21.24 7.20
N PRO A 25 -11.26 -19.90 7.15
CA PRO A 25 -10.85 -19.10 5.99
C PRO A 25 -9.35 -19.11 5.73
N ASP A 26 -8.54 -19.43 6.75
CA ASP A 26 -7.08 -19.48 6.62
C ASP A 26 -6.64 -20.76 5.91
N SER A 27 -7.11 -21.93 6.36
CA SER A 27 -6.79 -23.21 5.69
C SER A 27 -7.34 -23.28 4.25
N GLU A 28 -8.42 -22.55 3.95
CA GLU A 28 -8.96 -22.40 2.59
C GLU A 28 -8.19 -21.38 1.73
N GLY A 29 -7.20 -20.68 2.30
CA GLY A 29 -6.35 -19.71 1.61
C GLY A 29 -7.07 -18.41 1.23
N LEU A 30 -8.20 -18.09 1.87
CA LEU A 30 -8.98 -16.90 1.53
C LEU A 30 -8.25 -15.61 1.95
N PHE A 31 -7.54 -15.64 3.09
CA PHE A 31 -6.76 -14.49 3.53
C PHE A 31 -5.56 -14.22 2.62
N ASP A 32 -4.86 -15.26 2.17
CA ASP A 32 -3.76 -15.13 1.21
C ASP A 32 -4.22 -14.59 -0.14
N GLN A 33 -5.38 -15.04 -0.61
CA GLN A 33 -6.00 -14.51 -1.83
C GLN A 33 -6.35 -13.02 -1.67
N ALA A 34 -6.88 -12.60 -0.52
CA ALA A 34 -7.16 -11.20 -0.25
C ALA A 34 -5.87 -10.36 -0.27
N GLU A 35 -4.81 -10.78 0.43
CA GLU A 35 -3.50 -10.13 0.41
C GLU A 35 -2.96 -9.97 -1.02
N TYR A 36 -3.16 -10.99 -1.86
CA TYR A 36 -2.70 -10.95 -3.24
C TYR A 36 -3.35 -9.82 -4.05
N TYR A 37 -4.68 -9.70 -4.02
CA TYR A 37 -5.40 -8.64 -4.73
C TYR A 37 -5.11 -7.24 -4.16
N ILE A 38 -4.96 -7.15 -2.84
CA ILE A 38 -4.61 -5.89 -2.17
C ILE A 38 -3.20 -5.44 -2.58
N GLY A 39 -2.24 -6.37 -2.64
CA GLY A 39 -0.89 -6.12 -3.12
C GLY A 39 -0.85 -5.58 -4.55
N LEU A 40 -1.66 -6.13 -5.45
CA LEU A 40 -1.83 -5.58 -6.81
C LEU A 40 -2.33 -4.13 -6.77
N GLY A 41 -3.26 -3.81 -5.87
CA GLY A 41 -3.74 -2.44 -5.65
C GLY A 41 -2.61 -1.49 -5.21
N PHE A 42 -1.78 -1.90 -4.25
CA PHE A 42 -0.63 -1.11 -3.82
C PHE A 42 0.41 -0.92 -4.94
N VAL A 43 0.68 -1.94 -5.76
CA VAL A 43 1.58 -1.82 -6.92
C VAL A 43 1.04 -0.83 -7.95
N ALA A 44 -0.26 -0.89 -8.25
CA ALA A 44 -0.91 0.07 -9.15
C ALA A 44 -0.87 1.51 -8.58
N ALA A 45 -1.06 1.68 -7.28
CA ALA A 45 -0.88 2.98 -6.60
C ALA A 45 0.57 3.48 -6.71
N GLN A 46 1.55 2.61 -6.45
CA GLN A 46 2.98 2.93 -6.60
C GLN A 46 3.30 3.35 -8.03
N ARG A 47 2.76 2.67 -9.03
CA ARG A 47 2.99 3.01 -10.45
C ARG A 47 2.56 4.44 -10.76
N PHE A 48 1.36 4.82 -10.33
CA PHE A 48 0.89 6.20 -10.49
C PHE A 48 1.75 7.22 -9.76
N MET A 49 2.15 6.94 -8.51
CA MET A 49 3.03 7.85 -7.76
C MET A 49 4.35 8.07 -8.49
N VAL A 50 4.94 7.00 -9.04
CA VAL A 50 6.19 7.10 -9.81
C VAL A 50 5.98 7.92 -11.09
N GLU A 51 4.89 7.69 -11.84
CA GLU A 51 4.56 8.48 -13.03
C GLU A 51 4.38 9.97 -12.69
N ALA A 52 3.60 10.28 -11.65
CA ALA A 52 3.40 11.65 -11.18
C ALA A 52 4.72 12.35 -10.84
N ILE A 53 5.64 11.65 -10.15
CA ILE A 53 6.96 12.18 -9.82
C ILE A 53 7.79 12.41 -11.08
N SER A 54 7.75 11.49 -12.06
CA SER A 54 8.52 11.60 -13.30
C SER A 54 8.14 12.83 -14.15
N PHE A 55 6.91 13.32 -14.02
CA PHE A 55 6.47 14.57 -14.65
C PHE A 55 6.62 15.81 -13.75
N SER A 56 7.13 15.63 -12.53
CA SER A 56 7.44 16.71 -11.59
C SER A 56 8.92 17.06 -11.61
N LYS A 57 9.28 18.26 -11.12
CA LYS A 57 10.68 18.65 -10.88
C LYS A 57 11.23 18.12 -9.54
N LEU A 58 10.48 17.29 -8.83
CA LEU A 58 10.86 16.82 -7.49
C LEU A 58 11.71 15.56 -7.55
N GLU A 59 12.68 15.48 -6.64
CA GLU A 59 13.43 14.25 -6.40
C GLU A 59 12.52 13.18 -5.77
N LYS A 60 12.65 11.93 -6.22
CA LYS A 60 11.81 10.80 -5.77
C LYS A 60 11.81 10.61 -4.26
N GLY A 61 12.97 10.68 -3.61
CA GLY A 61 13.07 10.55 -2.15
C GLY A 61 12.29 11.64 -1.42
N SER A 62 12.42 12.87 -1.89
CA SER A 62 11.72 14.03 -1.36
C SER A 62 10.20 13.96 -1.57
N ALA A 63 9.74 13.44 -2.71
CA ALA A 63 8.31 13.35 -3.03
C ALA A 63 7.53 12.39 -2.11
N PHE A 64 8.13 11.26 -1.73
CA PHE A 64 7.47 10.29 -0.87
C PHE A 64 7.36 10.72 0.60
N VAL A 65 8.12 11.71 1.05
CA VAL A 65 8.07 12.18 2.46
C VAL A 65 7.11 13.37 2.66
N ILE A 66 6.34 13.73 1.63
CA ILE A 66 5.37 14.82 1.62
C ILE A 66 3.95 14.25 1.69
N GLY A 67 3.05 14.94 2.41
CA GLY A 67 1.62 14.63 2.45
C GLY A 67 1.10 14.27 3.83
N ALA A 68 -0.10 13.68 3.85
CA ALA A 68 -0.77 13.23 5.05
C ALA A 68 -0.01 12.09 5.75
N ARG A 69 -0.26 11.95 7.05
CA ARG A 69 0.42 11.02 7.95
C ARG A 69 -0.60 10.41 8.91
N HIS A 70 -0.81 9.10 8.82
CA HIS A 70 -1.48 8.34 9.88
C HIS A 70 -0.54 8.07 11.07
N HIS A 71 0.76 7.92 10.82
CA HIS A 71 1.78 7.82 11.86
C HIS A 71 2.76 9.02 11.78
N PRO A 72 3.18 9.64 12.89
CA PRO A 72 4.02 10.84 12.86
C PRO A 72 5.28 10.73 11.99
N SER A 73 5.93 9.55 11.99
CA SER A 73 7.16 9.31 11.22
C SER A 73 6.95 8.84 9.78
N VAL A 74 5.74 8.46 9.38
CA VAL A 74 5.48 7.82 8.07
C VAL A 74 4.35 8.55 7.35
N THR A 75 4.62 9.06 6.15
CA THR A 75 3.56 9.56 5.26
C THR A 75 2.80 8.40 4.64
N ASP A 76 1.53 8.64 4.34
CA ASP A 76 0.66 7.61 3.76
C ASP A 76 1.21 7.09 2.43
N VAL A 77 1.75 7.98 1.59
CA VAL A 77 2.39 7.59 0.33
C VAL A 77 3.71 6.83 0.52
N SER A 78 4.46 7.09 1.60
CA SER A 78 5.61 6.26 1.95
C SER A 78 5.16 4.86 2.37
N ALA A 79 4.07 4.74 3.14
CA ALA A 79 3.52 3.45 3.53
C ALA A 79 2.97 2.67 2.32
N ILE A 80 2.25 3.33 1.41
CA ILE A 80 1.79 2.74 0.14
C ILE A 80 2.97 2.23 -0.70
N ASN A 81 4.04 3.04 -0.80
CA ASN A 81 5.25 2.63 -1.53
C ASN A 81 5.98 1.45 -0.85
N ALA A 82 6.01 1.42 0.49
CA ALA A 82 6.57 0.31 1.25
C ALA A 82 5.75 -0.97 1.02
N ALA A 83 4.42 -0.89 1.08
CA ALA A 83 3.50 -2.00 0.81
C ALA A 83 3.72 -2.62 -0.57
N ALA A 84 3.84 -1.79 -1.60
CA ALA A 84 4.12 -2.24 -2.95
C ALA A 84 5.49 -2.93 -3.06
N ASN A 85 6.52 -2.42 -2.36
CA ASN A 85 7.84 -3.05 -2.35
C ASN A 85 7.85 -4.37 -1.59
N TYR A 86 7.15 -4.45 -0.45
CA TYR A 86 6.94 -5.68 0.28
C TYR A 86 6.32 -6.74 -0.62
N TRP A 87 5.17 -6.45 -1.22
CA TRP A 87 4.46 -7.43 -2.06
C TRP A 87 5.30 -7.95 -3.24
N LYS A 88 6.12 -7.09 -3.85
CA LYS A 88 6.97 -7.49 -5.00
C LYS A 88 8.19 -8.33 -4.61
N HIS A 89 8.77 -8.08 -3.44
CA HIS A 89 10.13 -8.52 -3.13
C HIS A 89 10.25 -9.39 -1.89
N GLU A 90 9.19 -9.55 -1.09
CA GLU A 90 9.31 -10.26 0.19
C GLU A 90 9.77 -11.71 0.02
N VAL A 91 9.33 -12.39 -1.03
CA VAL A 91 9.78 -13.76 -1.37
C VAL A 91 11.31 -13.85 -1.60
N GLU A 92 11.94 -12.76 -2.01
CA GLU A 92 13.39 -12.67 -2.25
C GLU A 92 14.16 -12.49 -0.93
N TRP A 93 13.51 -11.96 0.11
CA TRP A 93 14.18 -11.59 1.36
C TRP A 93 14.50 -12.78 2.25
N TRP A 94 13.79 -13.89 2.09
CA TRP A 94 13.98 -15.11 2.87
C TRP A 94 14.96 -16.11 2.23
N GLN A 95 15.56 -15.76 1.08
CA GLN A 95 16.57 -16.60 0.42
C GLN A 95 17.85 -16.72 1.24
N GLU A 96 18.21 -15.65 1.97
CA GLU A 96 19.26 -15.65 2.98
C GLU A 96 18.60 -15.69 4.36
N LEU A 97 18.16 -16.89 4.77
CA LEU A 97 17.29 -17.20 5.94
C LEU A 97 17.58 -16.42 7.24
N ASP A 98 18.78 -15.87 7.41
CA ASP A 98 19.23 -15.27 8.66
C ASP A 98 19.35 -13.73 8.65
N LYS A 99 19.25 -13.04 7.50
CA LYS A 99 19.45 -11.58 7.46
C LYS A 99 18.62 -10.84 6.40
N LEU A 100 17.73 -9.99 6.88
CA LEU A 100 17.11 -8.97 6.05
C LEU A 100 18.11 -7.86 5.72
N SER A 101 18.02 -7.33 4.49
CA SER A 101 18.74 -6.10 4.16
C SER A 101 18.14 -4.92 4.95
N LYS A 102 18.95 -3.88 5.26
CA LYS A 102 18.45 -2.63 5.88
C LYS A 102 17.27 -2.01 5.13
N ARG A 103 17.20 -2.22 3.81
CA ARG A 103 16.10 -1.73 2.96
C ARG A 103 14.82 -2.53 3.19
N SER A 104 14.93 -3.85 3.31
CA SER A 104 13.82 -4.76 3.62
C SER A 104 13.28 -4.48 5.02
N GLU A 105 14.17 -4.34 6.02
CA GLU A 105 13.80 -3.96 7.40
C GLU A 105 13.01 -2.65 7.44
N ARG A 106 13.53 -1.60 6.79
CA ARG A 106 12.85 -0.31 6.71
C ARG A 106 11.48 -0.41 6.02
N THR A 107 11.35 -1.27 5.02
CA THR A 107 10.06 -1.49 4.34
C THR A 107 9.05 -2.10 5.29
N LEU A 108 9.45 -3.13 6.05
CA LEU A 108 8.60 -3.74 7.06
C LEU A 108 8.24 -2.75 8.18
N GLU A 109 9.22 -2.00 8.69
CA GLU A 109 9.00 -1.00 9.73
C GLU A 109 7.96 0.05 9.30
N GLN A 110 8.06 0.58 8.08
CA GLN A 110 7.10 1.55 7.56
C GLN A 110 5.67 0.98 7.47
N ILE A 111 5.53 -0.31 7.15
CA ILE A 111 4.24 -0.99 7.13
C ILE A 111 3.74 -1.18 8.56
N SER A 112 4.55 -1.76 9.44
CA SER A 112 4.18 -2.06 10.84
C SER A 112 3.78 -0.82 11.63
N LEU A 113 4.47 0.31 11.43
CA LEU A 113 4.14 1.56 12.13
C LEU A 113 2.73 2.09 11.82
N VAL A 114 2.16 1.71 10.67
CA VAL A 114 0.82 2.13 10.27
C VAL A 114 -0.19 0.99 10.45
N SER A 115 0.16 -0.24 10.08
CA SER A 115 -0.74 -1.41 10.17
C SER A 115 -0.98 -1.87 11.61
N GLY A 116 0.01 -1.71 12.50
CA GLY A 116 -0.04 -2.24 13.87
C GLY A 116 -0.08 -3.78 13.96
N SER A 117 0.20 -4.49 12.85
CA SER A 117 0.14 -5.95 12.77
C SER A 117 1.24 -6.51 11.89
N ASP A 118 1.76 -7.68 12.30
CA ASP A 118 2.72 -8.48 11.55
C ASP A 118 2.09 -9.57 10.68
N HIS A 119 0.80 -9.84 10.86
CA HIS A 119 0.00 -10.77 10.04
C HIS A 119 -0.84 -10.00 9.02
N TYR A 120 -1.04 -10.58 7.83
CA TYR A 120 -1.81 -9.99 6.70
C TYR A 120 -1.57 -8.48 6.58
N ARG A 121 -0.29 -8.15 6.37
CA ARG A 121 0.25 -6.80 6.56
C ARG A 121 -0.41 -5.81 5.61
N LEU A 122 -0.73 -6.23 4.39
CA LEU A 122 -1.29 -5.35 3.37
C LEU A 122 -2.76 -5.01 3.69
N SER A 123 -3.55 -5.99 4.12
CA SER A 123 -4.93 -5.80 4.56
C SER A 123 -5.00 -4.89 5.78
N ASN A 124 -4.16 -5.13 6.80
CA ASN A 124 -4.12 -4.29 7.99
C ASN A 124 -3.65 -2.86 7.68
N LEU A 125 -2.66 -2.70 6.79
CA LEU A 125 -2.24 -1.39 6.33
C LEU A 125 -3.37 -0.66 5.58
N LEU A 126 -4.04 -1.36 4.66
CA LEU A 126 -5.15 -0.78 3.89
C LEU A 126 -6.31 -0.36 4.81
N TYR A 127 -6.61 -1.17 5.83
CA TYR A 127 -7.60 -0.86 6.85
C TYR A 127 -7.20 0.37 7.69
N ALA A 128 -5.93 0.51 8.04
CA ALA A 128 -5.44 1.69 8.75
C ALA A 128 -5.52 2.96 7.88
N LEU A 129 -5.11 2.88 6.62
CA LEU A 129 -5.14 3.99 5.65
C LEU A 129 -6.57 4.40 5.27
N SER A 130 -7.54 3.49 5.39
CA SER A 130 -8.96 3.77 5.14
C SER A 130 -9.67 4.38 6.35
N GLU A 131 -8.94 4.86 7.37
CA GLU A 131 -9.49 5.30 8.65
C GLU A 131 -10.42 4.25 9.26
N ARG A 132 -10.07 2.97 9.10
CA ARG A 132 -10.79 1.81 9.65
C ARG A 132 -12.19 1.60 9.06
N GLN A 133 -12.45 2.13 7.86
CA GLN A 133 -13.73 1.98 7.15
C GLN A 133 -13.86 0.61 6.45
N GLY A 134 -12.75 -0.08 6.19
CA GLY A 134 -12.75 -1.42 5.58
C GLY A 134 -11.53 -1.69 4.71
N VAL A 135 -11.54 -2.83 4.04
CA VAL A 135 -10.44 -3.31 3.20
C VAL A 135 -10.82 -3.18 1.72
N ARG A 136 -10.72 -1.97 1.19
CA ARG A 136 -10.96 -1.66 -0.24
C ARG A 136 -9.86 -0.79 -0.80
N VAL A 137 -9.29 -1.18 -1.93
CA VAL A 137 -8.21 -0.46 -2.60
C VAL A 137 -8.67 0.91 -3.11
N ALA A 138 -9.97 1.09 -3.38
CA ALA A 138 -10.54 2.41 -3.69
C ALA A 138 -10.28 3.46 -2.60
N TYR A 139 -10.08 3.07 -1.34
CA TYR A 139 -9.73 4.01 -0.27
C TYR A 139 -8.37 4.69 -0.47
N LEU A 140 -7.49 4.15 -1.33
CA LEU A 140 -6.24 4.80 -1.70
C LEU A 140 -6.44 5.99 -2.65
N LEU A 141 -7.54 6.03 -3.43
CA LEU A 141 -7.79 7.11 -4.41
C LEU A 141 -7.78 8.52 -3.78
N PRO A 142 -8.52 8.82 -2.70
CA PRO A 142 -8.49 10.14 -2.09
C PRO A 142 -7.10 10.51 -1.55
N ILE A 143 -6.35 9.54 -1.02
CA ILE A 143 -4.98 9.75 -0.52
C ILE A 143 -4.05 10.14 -1.67
N LEU A 144 -4.08 9.35 -2.75
CA LEU A 144 -3.27 9.58 -3.95
C LEU A 144 -3.61 10.92 -4.61
N ARG A 145 -4.91 11.27 -4.68
CA ARG A 145 -5.35 12.55 -5.26
C ARG A 145 -4.85 13.74 -4.46
N LYS A 146 -5.07 13.73 -3.14
CA LYS A 146 -4.59 14.80 -2.25
C LYS A 146 -3.07 14.97 -2.34
N TRP A 147 -2.33 13.86 -2.35
CA TRP A 147 -0.89 13.91 -2.51
C TRP A 147 -0.47 14.47 -3.88
N PHE A 148 -1.13 14.04 -4.96
CA PHE A 148 -0.84 14.52 -6.31
C PHE A 148 -1.00 16.04 -6.43
N ASP A 149 -2.09 16.60 -5.89
CA ASP A 149 -2.33 18.04 -5.89
C ASP A 149 -1.20 18.81 -5.15
N ILE A 150 -0.65 18.24 -4.07
CA ILE A 150 0.51 18.80 -3.35
C ILE A 150 1.78 18.75 -4.21
N ILE A 151 2.03 17.64 -4.91
CA ILE A 151 3.18 17.47 -5.80
C ILE A 151 3.15 18.46 -6.95
N GLU A 152 2.01 18.63 -7.62
CA GLU A 152 1.86 19.62 -8.69
C GLU A 152 2.10 21.05 -8.19
N THR A 153 1.57 21.38 -7.01
CA THR A 153 1.73 22.71 -6.40
C THR A 153 3.20 23.00 -6.10
N LYS A 154 3.92 22.03 -5.52
CA LYS A 154 5.35 22.17 -5.23
C LYS A 154 6.20 22.20 -6.50
N SER A 155 5.84 21.43 -7.52
CA SER A 155 6.56 21.42 -8.80
C SER A 155 6.46 22.77 -9.51
N ARG A 156 5.28 23.42 -9.51
CA ARG A 156 5.08 24.77 -10.07
C ARG A 156 5.84 25.85 -9.30
N ALA A 157 5.99 25.71 -7.98
CA ALA A 157 6.78 26.66 -7.18
C ALA A 157 8.31 26.61 -7.46
N LEU A 158 8.75 25.67 -8.29
CA LEU A 158 10.14 25.53 -8.75
C LEU A 158 10.31 26.00 -10.22
N GLU A 159 9.31 26.68 -10.79
CA GLU A 159 9.38 27.45 -12.04
C GLU A 159 9.85 28.89 -11.76
#